data_AF-A0A8H9WBQ7-F1
#
_entry.id   AF-A0A8H9WBQ7-F1
#
_cell.length_a   1.000
_cell.length_b   1.000
_cell.length_c   1.000
_cell.angle_alpha   90.00
_cell.angle_beta   90.00
_cell.angle_gamma   90.00
#
_symmetry.space_group_name_H-M   'P 1'
#
loop_
_entity.id
_entity.type
_entity.pdbx_description
1 polymer ?
#
loop_
_entity_poly.entity_id
_entity_poly.type
_entity_poly.pdbx_seq_one_letter_code
_entity_poly.pdbx_strand_id
1 'polypeptide(L)'
;MINGLTVSQFIRQEQYTGSINIYYEDDAIKSIRKYSNGKKHGKHEGWWPNGNKKYLYYFKQDQSFGMHKQWHSNGELFTLKNFKTGLEHGEQKSWDQNGELMYKYIYNNGRKYGIQGSIICNGGNELEALN
;
A
#
# COMPACT_ATOMS: atom_id res chain seq x y z
N MET A 1 -18.74 9.62 11.11
CA MET A 1 -18.61 11.10 11.03
C MET A 1 -18.00 11.59 12.33
N ILE A 2 -17.40 12.78 12.36
CA ILE A 2 -16.93 13.46 13.58
C ILE A 2 -17.60 14.84 13.57
N ASN A 3 -18.42 15.14 14.57
CA ASN A 3 -19.19 16.39 14.65
C ASN A 3 -20.00 16.70 13.35
N GLY A 4 -20.65 15.70 12.77
CA GLY A 4 -21.43 15.87 11.53
C GLY A 4 -20.60 15.97 10.23
N LEU A 5 -19.28 15.96 10.32
CA LEU A 5 -18.38 15.96 9.17
C LEU A 5 -17.88 14.55 8.83
N THR A 6 -17.61 14.29 7.56
CA THR A 6 -16.76 13.14 7.20
C THR A 6 -15.38 13.29 7.84
N VAL A 7 -14.70 12.18 8.12
CA VAL A 7 -13.36 12.20 8.71
C VAL A 7 -12.41 13.08 7.89
N SER A 8 -12.47 12.98 6.55
CA SER A 8 -11.67 13.80 5.65
C SER A 8 -11.97 15.30 5.76
N GLN A 9 -13.24 15.68 5.90
CA GLN A 9 -13.63 17.08 6.09
C GLN A 9 -13.14 17.62 7.43
N PHE A 10 -13.41 16.90 8.53
CA PHE A 10 -12.96 17.27 9.87
C PHE A 10 -11.45 17.51 9.91
N ILE A 11 -10.65 16.58 9.37
CA ILE A 11 -9.18 16.70 9.34
C ILE A 11 -8.73 18.00 8.66
N ARG A 12 -9.37 18.35 7.54
CA ARG A 12 -8.99 19.52 6.73
C ARG A 12 -9.44 20.82 7.37
N GLN A 13 -10.69 20.87 7.83
CA GLN A 13 -11.30 22.09 8.39
C GLN A 13 -10.67 22.44 9.73
N GLU A 14 -10.48 21.45 10.61
CA GLU A 14 -9.93 21.66 11.95
C GLU A 14 -8.40 21.62 12.00
N GLN A 15 -7.73 21.54 10.83
CA GLN A 15 -6.28 21.39 10.72
C GLN A 15 -5.73 20.31 11.66
N TYR A 16 -6.45 19.19 11.77
CA TYR A 16 -6.20 18.17 12.79
C TYR A 16 -4.76 17.65 12.78
N THR A 17 -4.19 17.50 13.98
CA THR A 17 -2.90 16.85 14.23
C THR A 17 -3.09 15.71 15.21
N GLY A 18 -2.71 14.50 14.81
CA GLY A 18 -2.91 13.30 15.62
C GLY A 18 -3.08 12.05 14.77
N SER A 19 -3.62 10.99 15.38
CA SER A 19 -3.90 9.73 14.70
C SER A 19 -5.39 9.44 14.73
N ILE A 20 -5.94 9.05 13.59
CA ILE A 20 -7.31 8.55 13.47
C ILE A 20 -7.24 7.03 13.36
N ASN A 21 -7.89 6.36 14.30
CA ASN A 21 -8.13 4.93 14.28
C ASN A 21 -9.49 4.67 13.63
N ILE A 22 -9.53 3.73 12.70
CA ILE A 22 -10.75 3.26 12.05
C ILE A 22 -10.87 1.79 12.40
N TYR A 23 -12.05 1.36 12.83
CA TYR A 23 -12.34 -0.01 13.22
C TYR A 23 -13.30 -0.67 12.23
N TYR A 24 -13.33 -1.99 12.25
CA TYR A 24 -14.39 -2.81 11.66
C TYR A 24 -15.63 -2.81 12.57
N GLU A 25 -16.70 -3.50 12.15
CA GLU A 25 -17.95 -3.60 12.93
C GLU A 25 -17.77 -4.43 14.21
N ASP A 26 -16.78 -5.31 14.23
CA ASP A 26 -16.38 -6.17 15.36
C ASP A 26 -15.33 -5.52 16.27
N ASP A 27 -15.15 -4.19 16.18
CA ASP A 27 -14.16 -3.40 16.90
C ASP A 27 -12.68 -3.75 16.60
N ALA A 28 -12.40 -4.66 15.65
CA ALA A 28 -11.04 -4.92 15.20
C ALA A 28 -10.46 -3.69 14.48
N ILE A 29 -9.16 -3.42 14.67
CA ILE A 29 -8.51 -2.27 14.04
C ILE A 29 -8.43 -2.45 12.51
N LYS A 30 -9.08 -1.54 11.77
CA LYS A 30 -9.07 -1.51 10.31
C LYS A 30 -7.93 -0.66 9.77
N SER A 31 -7.67 0.50 10.36
CA SER A 31 -6.50 1.30 10.02
C SER A 31 -6.15 2.36 11.05
N ILE A 32 -4.87 2.72 11.11
CA ILE A 32 -4.34 3.87 11.85
C ILE A 32 -3.74 4.85 10.84
N ARG A 33 -4.18 6.11 10.89
CA ARG A 33 -3.79 7.15 9.94
C ARG A 33 -3.35 8.40 10.67
N LYS A 34 -2.10 8.82 10.46
CA LYS A 34 -1.52 9.99 11.12
C LYS A 34 -1.61 11.25 10.27
N TYR A 35 -1.94 12.36 10.92
CA TYR A 35 -2.12 13.67 10.31
C TYR A 35 -1.35 14.74 11.08
N SER A 36 -0.96 15.78 10.38
CA SER A 36 -0.34 16.99 10.92
C SER A 36 -0.84 18.19 10.14
N ASN A 37 -1.40 19.17 10.85
CA ASN A 37 -1.99 20.39 10.29
C ASN A 37 -2.97 20.09 9.14
N GLY A 38 -3.84 19.09 9.37
CA GLY A 38 -4.83 18.66 8.41
C GLY A 38 -4.29 17.94 7.17
N LYS A 39 -3.01 17.58 7.14
CA LYS A 39 -2.36 16.84 6.03
C LYS A 39 -1.92 15.46 6.49
N LYS A 40 -1.94 14.46 5.59
CA LYS A 40 -1.37 13.13 5.87
C LYS A 40 0.11 13.28 6.22
N HIS A 41 0.53 12.63 7.30
CA HIS A 41 1.90 12.70 7.76
C HIS A 41 2.31 11.44 8.51
N GLY A 42 3.53 10.97 8.29
CA GLY A 42 4.06 9.75 8.90
C GLY A 42 3.41 8.48 8.36
N LYS A 43 3.40 7.45 9.20
CA LYS A 43 2.95 6.11 8.88
C LYS A 43 1.43 6.02 8.85
N HIS A 44 0.90 5.40 7.79
CA HIS A 44 -0.48 4.99 7.63
C HIS A 44 -0.48 3.49 7.44
N GLU A 45 -1.24 2.78 8.26
CA GLU A 45 -1.28 1.34 8.23
C GLU A 45 -2.72 0.82 8.31
N GLY A 46 -2.97 -0.30 7.66
CA GLY A 46 -4.27 -0.95 7.67
C GLY A 46 -4.12 -2.46 7.73
N TRP A 47 -5.19 -3.11 8.18
CA TRP A 47 -5.28 -4.55 8.33
C TRP A 47 -6.51 -5.06 7.58
N TRP A 48 -6.47 -6.33 7.22
CA TRP A 48 -7.62 -7.10 6.77
C TRP A 48 -8.43 -7.56 8.01
N PRO A 49 -9.70 -7.98 7.85
CA PRO A 49 -10.50 -8.47 8.97
C PRO A 49 -9.86 -9.66 9.71
N ASN A 50 -9.06 -10.47 9.02
CA ASN A 50 -8.31 -11.58 9.61
C ASN A 50 -7.05 -11.16 10.39
N GLY A 51 -6.81 -9.85 10.58
CA GLY A 51 -5.67 -9.32 11.31
C GLY A 51 -4.37 -9.22 10.50
N ASN A 52 -4.32 -9.75 9.27
CA ASN A 52 -3.15 -9.59 8.41
C ASN A 52 -2.97 -8.14 7.98
N LYS A 53 -1.73 -7.72 7.74
CA LYS A 53 -1.47 -6.39 7.16
C LYS A 53 -2.16 -6.28 5.81
N LYS A 54 -2.77 -5.13 5.56
CA LYS A 54 -3.40 -4.78 4.27
C LYS A 54 -2.59 -3.75 3.53
N TYR A 55 -2.10 -2.74 4.24
CA TYR A 55 -1.20 -1.75 3.67
C TYR A 55 -0.33 -1.08 4.72
N LEU A 56 0.80 -0.54 4.25
CA LEU A 56 1.74 0.27 4.99
C LEU A 56 2.25 1.37 4.06
N TYR A 57 1.85 2.60 4.35
CA TYR A 57 2.18 3.77 3.55
C TYR A 57 2.85 4.82 4.42
N TYR A 58 3.67 5.65 3.80
CA TYR A 58 4.29 6.80 4.47
C TYR A 58 4.00 8.08 3.69
N PHE A 59 3.66 9.12 4.43
CA PHE A 59 3.33 10.42 3.89
C PHE A 59 4.15 11.53 4.56
N LYS A 60 4.44 12.59 3.81
CA LYS A 60 4.97 13.85 4.34
C LYS A 60 4.17 14.97 3.70
N GLN A 61 3.32 15.64 4.50
CA GLN A 61 2.49 16.76 4.03
C GLN A 61 1.65 16.40 2.79
N ASP A 62 0.84 15.33 2.90
CA ASP A 62 0.03 14.73 1.82
C ASP A 62 0.79 14.03 0.69
N GLN A 63 2.11 14.21 0.57
CA GLN A 63 2.90 13.54 -0.44
C GLN A 63 3.31 12.14 0.00
N SER A 64 3.15 11.15 -0.87
CA SER A 64 3.74 9.83 -0.67
C SER A 64 5.26 9.93 -0.56
N PHE A 65 5.85 9.19 0.37
CA PHE A 65 7.28 9.16 0.60
C PHE A 65 7.72 7.74 0.95
N GLY A 66 8.94 7.37 0.57
CA GLY A 66 9.54 6.08 0.91
C GLY A 66 8.77 4.90 0.31
N MET A 67 8.86 3.76 0.97
CA MET A 67 8.31 2.50 0.48
C MET A 67 6.88 2.30 0.97
N HIS A 68 5.96 2.15 0.03
CA HIS A 68 4.58 1.75 0.24
C HIS A 68 4.45 0.25 -0.05
N LYS A 69 3.77 -0.47 0.83
CA LYS A 69 3.49 -1.90 0.68
C LYS A 69 2.00 -2.16 0.79
N GLN A 70 1.51 -3.11 0.01
CA GLN A 70 0.17 -3.69 0.14
C GLN A 70 0.29 -5.20 0.17
N TRP A 71 -0.63 -5.84 0.86
CA TRP A 71 -0.68 -7.30 0.98
C TRP A 71 -2.07 -7.81 0.64
N HIS A 72 -2.12 -9.02 0.09
CA HIS A 72 -3.33 -9.81 -0.04
C HIS A 72 -3.84 -10.23 1.34
N SER A 73 -5.10 -10.67 1.42
CA SER A 73 -5.69 -11.10 2.69
C SER A 73 -4.98 -12.32 3.28
N ASN A 74 -4.39 -13.19 2.46
CA ASN A 74 -3.59 -14.33 2.92
C ASN A 74 -2.23 -13.93 3.53
N GLY A 75 -1.85 -12.65 3.48
CA GLY A 75 -0.58 -12.15 4.01
C GLY A 75 0.54 -12.04 2.98
N GLU A 76 0.34 -12.52 1.75
CA GLU A 76 1.32 -12.39 0.68
C GLU A 76 1.42 -10.94 0.18
N LEU A 77 2.61 -10.53 -0.25
CA LEU A 77 2.87 -9.16 -0.67
C LEU A 77 2.22 -8.90 -2.03
N PHE A 78 1.24 -7.99 -2.09
CA PHE A 78 0.56 -7.64 -3.32
C PHE A 78 1.36 -6.62 -4.13
N THR A 79 1.79 -5.52 -3.51
CA THR A 79 2.56 -4.47 -4.17
C THR A 79 3.66 -3.91 -3.28
N LEU A 80 4.76 -3.53 -3.92
CA LEU A 80 5.82 -2.73 -3.33
C LEU A 80 6.08 -1.57 -4.28
N LYS A 81 5.83 -0.37 -3.77
CA LYS A 81 6.04 0.87 -4.51
C LYS A 81 6.94 1.84 -3.76
N ASN A 82 7.86 2.48 -4.45
CA ASN A 82 8.79 3.43 -3.89
C ASN A 82 8.46 4.85 -4.37
N PHE A 83 8.43 5.81 -3.45
CA PHE A 83 8.07 7.20 -3.71
C PHE A 83 9.14 8.17 -3.21
N LYS A 84 9.37 9.23 -3.98
CA LYS A 84 10.15 10.40 -3.58
C LYS A 84 9.33 11.65 -3.90
N THR A 85 9.10 12.48 -2.87
CA THR A 85 8.37 13.76 -2.99
C THR A 85 7.04 13.64 -3.74
N GLY A 86 6.25 12.60 -3.42
CA GLY A 86 4.93 12.36 -4.02
C GLY A 86 4.92 11.60 -5.35
N LEU A 87 6.07 11.34 -5.96
CA LEU A 87 6.18 10.67 -7.27
C LEU A 87 6.81 9.28 -7.12
N GLU A 88 6.41 8.33 -7.95
CA GLU A 88 7.07 7.01 -8.02
C GLU A 88 8.55 7.21 -8.38
N HIS A 89 9.44 6.50 -7.68
CA HIS A 89 10.88 6.57 -7.85
C HIS A 89 11.52 5.24 -7.52
N GLY A 90 12.46 4.77 -8.34
CA GLY A 90 13.10 3.47 -8.17
C GLY A 90 12.19 2.32 -8.60
N GLU A 91 12.48 1.13 -8.08
CA GLU A 91 11.82 -0.11 -8.48
C GLU A 91 10.40 -0.24 -7.90
N GLN A 92 9.48 -0.73 -8.72
CA GLN A 92 8.10 -1.05 -8.36
C GLN A 92 7.84 -2.52 -8.72
N LYS A 93 7.14 -3.24 -7.85
CA LYS A 93 6.83 -4.66 -8.04
C LYS A 93 5.41 -4.98 -7.59
N SER A 94 4.85 -6.04 -8.17
CA SER A 94 3.59 -6.61 -7.75
C SER A 94 3.60 -8.11 -7.92
N TRP A 95 2.91 -8.80 -7.03
CA TRP A 95 2.76 -10.25 -7.03
C TRP A 95 1.29 -10.65 -6.91
N ASP A 96 0.96 -11.85 -7.37
CA ASP A 96 -0.36 -12.42 -7.20
C ASP A 96 -0.55 -13.01 -5.79
N GLN A 97 -1.64 -13.75 -5.56
CA GLN A 97 -1.92 -14.35 -4.25
C GLN A 97 -1.01 -15.54 -3.91
N ASN A 98 -0.35 -16.14 -4.90
CA ASN A 98 0.60 -17.25 -4.72
C ASN A 98 2.04 -16.74 -4.52
N GLY A 99 2.24 -15.41 -4.58
CA GLY A 99 3.56 -14.80 -4.50
C GLY A 99 4.30 -14.77 -5.84
N GLU A 100 3.63 -15.05 -6.96
CA GLU A 100 4.23 -15.00 -8.29
C GLU A 100 4.32 -13.55 -8.79
N LEU A 101 5.49 -13.17 -9.32
CA LEU A 101 5.72 -11.81 -9.79
C LEU A 101 4.87 -11.50 -11.04
N MET A 102 3.92 -10.57 -10.89
CA MET A 102 3.04 -10.14 -11.98
C MET A 102 3.68 -9.06 -12.85
N TYR A 103 4.34 -8.07 -12.21
CA TYR A 103 5.04 -7.03 -12.95
C TYR A 103 6.17 -6.41 -12.14
N LYS A 104 7.15 -5.87 -12.88
CA LYS A 104 8.27 -5.10 -12.36
C LYS A 104 8.61 -3.98 -13.33
N TYR A 105 8.75 -2.77 -12.81
CA TYR A 105 9.24 -1.63 -13.57
C TYR A 105 10.00 -0.66 -12.66
N ILE A 106 10.76 0.25 -13.25
CA ILE A 106 11.55 1.27 -12.55
C ILE A 106 11.10 2.65 -13.01
N TYR A 107 10.85 3.55 -12.06
CA TYR A 107 10.73 4.98 -12.35
C TYR A 107 12.05 5.68 -12.10
N ASN A 108 12.62 6.29 -13.14
CA ASN A 108 13.80 7.14 -13.04
C ASN A 108 13.55 8.46 -13.75
N ASN A 109 13.77 9.58 -13.03
CA ASN A 109 13.57 10.95 -13.54
C ASN A 109 12.20 11.16 -14.24
N GLY A 110 11.13 10.65 -13.62
CA GLY A 110 9.77 10.78 -14.15
C GLY A 110 9.43 9.88 -15.34
N ARG A 111 10.37 9.04 -15.80
CA ARG A 111 10.16 8.07 -16.89
C ARG A 111 10.09 6.66 -16.35
N LYS A 112 9.18 5.87 -16.90
CA LYS A 112 8.97 4.45 -16.59
C LYS A 112 9.81 3.59 -17.53
N TYR A 113 10.53 2.63 -16.95
CA TYR A 113 11.34 1.63 -17.66
C TYR A 113 10.93 0.23 -17.21
N GLY A 114 10.82 -0.72 -18.14
CA GLY A 114 10.43 -2.10 -17.84
C GLY A 114 9.13 -2.52 -18.52
N ILE A 115 8.81 -3.80 -18.40
CA ILE A 115 7.76 -4.44 -19.19
C ILE A 115 6.46 -4.46 -18.39
N GLN A 116 5.36 -4.05 -19.03
CA GLN A 116 4.02 -4.20 -18.50
C GLN A 116 3.51 -5.58 -18.93
N GLY A 117 3.45 -6.54 -18.01
CA GLY A 117 2.74 -7.81 -18.21
C GLY A 117 3.46 -8.90 -19.01
N SER A 118 4.70 -9.26 -18.67
CA SER A 118 5.20 -10.59 -19.02
C SER A 118 5.32 -11.41 -17.75
N ILE A 119 4.40 -12.37 -17.60
CA ILE A 119 4.68 -13.62 -16.90
C ILE A 119 6.04 -14.06 -17.44
N ILE A 120 7.05 -14.19 -16.58
CA ILE A 120 8.19 -15.02 -16.96
C ILE A 120 7.58 -16.41 -17.05
N CYS A 121 7.26 -16.83 -18.27
CA CYS A 121 6.89 -18.20 -18.55
C CYS A 121 8.16 -19.01 -18.24
N ASN A 122 8.29 -19.44 -16.99
CA ASN A 122 9.22 -20.51 -16.64
C ASN A 122 8.62 -21.73 -17.32
N GLY A 123 9.03 -22.00 -18.57
CA GLY A 123 8.55 -23.14 -19.35
C GLY A 123 8.40 -24.35 -18.45
N GLY A 124 7.19 -24.92 -18.44
CA GLY A 124 6.71 -25.81 -17.39
C GLY A 124 7.73 -26.88 -16.99
N ASN A 125 7.90 -27.05 -15.68
CA ASN A 125 8.32 -28.32 -15.12
C ASN A 125 7.11 -28.93 -14.43
N GLU A 126 6.18 -29.44 -15.24
CA GLU A 126 5.22 -30.45 -14.80
C GLU A 126 5.13 -31.52 -15.90
N LEU A 127 6.21 -32.31 -16.01
CA LEU A 127 6.13 -33.70 -16.40
C LEU A 127 6.97 -34.49 -15.38
N GLU A 128 6.25 -34.90 -14.34
CA GLU A 128 6.39 -36.18 -13.65
C GLU A 128 7.78 -36.57 -13.11
N ALA A 129 7.95 -36.26 -11.82
CA ALA A 129 8.54 -37.24 -10.92
C ALA A 129 7.53 -38.40 -10.73
N LEU A 130 7.49 -39.34 -11.67
CA LEU A 130 6.90 -40.67 -11.49
C LEU A 130 7.84 -41.70 -12.16
N ASN A 131 8.53 -42.46 -11.29
CA ASN A 131 9.23 -43.74 -11.49
C ASN A 131 10.12 -43.94 -12.73
#